data_AF-A0A533YY64-F1
#
_entry.id   AF-A0A533YY64-F1
#
_cell.length_a   1.000
_cell.length_b   1.000
_cell.length_c   1.000
_cell.angle_alpha   90.00
_cell.angle_beta   90.00
_cell.angle_gamma   90.00
#
_symmetry.space_group_name_H-M   'P 1'
#
loop_
_entity.id
_entity.type
_entity.pdbx_description
1 polymer ?
#
loop_
_entity_poly.entity_id
_entity_poly.type
_entity_poly.pdbx_seq_one_letter_code
_entity_poly.pdbx_strand_id
1 'polypeptide(L)'
;MDELIRKANVLVEALPYIRAFAGKTVVLKYGGKAMTDPALKEGFATDVVLMKYVGLSPVVVHGGGPQIDQMLKRLAIEPKFRQGVRVTDEATMEIVEMVLGGTINKEIASLISRHGAKAVGLSGKDGGLIQAKPFTKAEWAKKLGADLSTWGEDEDYGLVGDVQAVDSSILKNLQATNAIPIIAPMGVGKDGRTYNINADLVAGAVAAALGAEKL
;
A
#
# COMPACT_ATOMS: atom_id res chain seq x y z
N MET A 1 -26.40 26.37 -19.17
CA MET A 1 -26.98 25.20 -19.86
C MET A 1 -25.87 24.35 -20.47
N ASP A 2 -24.99 24.96 -21.26
CA ASP A 2 -23.91 24.27 -21.99
C ASP A 2 -22.94 23.47 -21.11
N GLU A 3 -22.58 23.98 -19.92
CA GLU A 3 -21.71 23.25 -19.00
C GLU A 3 -22.34 21.94 -18.50
N LEU A 4 -23.64 21.95 -18.22
CA LEU A 4 -24.38 20.77 -17.76
C LEU A 4 -24.51 19.74 -18.89
N ILE A 5 -24.80 20.20 -20.11
CA ILE A 5 -24.82 19.35 -21.31
C ILE A 5 -23.46 18.72 -21.55
N ARG A 6 -22.38 19.50 -21.43
CA ARG A 6 -21.01 18.99 -21.53
C ARG A 6 -20.71 17.91 -20.50
N LYS A 7 -21.08 18.12 -19.22
CA LYS A 7 -20.89 17.11 -18.15
C LYS A 7 -21.68 15.83 -18.44
N ALA A 8 -22.92 15.95 -18.93
CA ALA A 8 -23.73 14.80 -19.32
C ALA A 8 -23.10 14.02 -20.47
N ASN A 9 -22.62 14.71 -21.52
CA ASN A 9 -21.96 14.07 -22.65
C ASN A 9 -20.69 13.31 -22.23
N VAL A 10 -19.87 13.90 -21.35
CA VAL A 10 -18.67 13.23 -20.80
C VAL A 10 -19.03 11.93 -20.08
N LEU A 11 -20.12 11.91 -19.29
CA LEU A 11 -20.56 10.69 -18.61
C LEU A 11 -21.05 9.63 -19.60
N VAL A 12 -21.80 10.04 -20.64
CA VAL A 12 -22.27 9.12 -21.69
C VAL A 12 -21.09 8.52 -22.46
N GLU A 13 -20.10 9.33 -22.83
CA GLU A 13 -18.87 8.88 -23.48
C GLU A 13 -18.02 7.96 -22.59
N ALA A 14 -18.11 8.10 -21.26
CA ALA A 14 -17.41 7.26 -20.30
C ALA A 14 -18.09 5.88 -20.10
N LEU A 15 -19.37 5.73 -20.44
CA LEU A 15 -20.14 4.49 -20.19
C LEU A 15 -19.48 3.20 -20.71
N PRO A 16 -18.91 3.16 -21.94
CA PRO A 16 -18.23 1.97 -22.44
C PRO A 16 -17.05 1.54 -21.55
N TYR A 17 -16.29 2.50 -21.03
CA TYR A 17 -15.16 2.23 -20.14
C TYR A 17 -15.63 1.74 -18.77
N ILE A 18 -16.65 2.37 -18.20
CA ILE A 18 -17.27 1.93 -16.94
C ILE A 18 -17.73 0.47 -17.08
N ARG A 19 -18.43 0.14 -18.18
CA ARG A 19 -18.96 -1.20 -18.42
C ARG A 19 -17.86 -2.24 -18.60
N ALA A 20 -16.71 -1.88 -19.18
CA ALA A 20 -15.58 -2.78 -19.35
C ALA A 20 -14.92 -3.15 -18.00
N PHE A 21 -14.95 -2.26 -17.01
CA PHE A 21 -14.35 -2.47 -15.69
C PHE A 21 -15.35 -2.82 -14.58
N ALA A 22 -16.65 -2.82 -14.87
CA ALA A 22 -17.66 -3.23 -13.91
C ALA A 22 -17.39 -4.65 -13.37
N GLY A 23 -17.39 -4.79 -12.05
CA GLY A 23 -17.08 -6.04 -11.35
C GLY A 23 -15.59 -6.39 -11.29
N LYS A 24 -14.70 -5.61 -11.93
CA LYS A 24 -13.25 -5.88 -11.94
C LYS A 24 -12.57 -5.29 -10.71
N THR A 25 -11.54 -5.98 -10.24
CA THR A 25 -10.65 -5.48 -9.19
C THR A 25 -9.56 -4.60 -9.78
N VAL A 26 -9.30 -3.47 -9.13
CA VAL A 26 -8.18 -2.56 -9.44
C VAL A 26 -7.39 -2.34 -8.16
N VAL A 27 -6.09 -2.65 -8.20
CA VAL A 27 -5.18 -2.34 -7.10
C VAL A 27 -4.55 -0.98 -7.37
N LEU A 28 -4.51 -0.13 -6.35
CA LEU A 28 -3.99 1.23 -6.43
C LEU A 28 -2.85 1.36 -5.44
N LYS A 29 -1.63 1.58 -5.94
CA LYS A 29 -0.54 2.01 -5.06
C LYS A 29 -0.64 3.51 -4.81
N TYR A 30 -0.96 3.90 -3.58
CA TYR A 30 -1.07 5.29 -3.16
C TYR A 30 0.17 5.73 -2.36
N GLY A 31 0.91 6.70 -2.85
CA GLY A 31 2.25 7.02 -2.33
C GLY A 31 2.77 8.40 -2.72
N GLY A 32 3.85 8.83 -2.08
CA GLY A 32 4.62 10.01 -2.49
C GLY A 32 3.88 11.33 -2.26
N LYS A 33 4.07 12.29 -3.17
CA LYS A 33 3.55 13.66 -3.04
C LYS A 33 2.01 13.72 -2.93
N ALA A 34 1.31 12.75 -3.53
CA ALA A 34 -0.14 12.65 -3.43
C ALA A 34 -0.64 12.43 -2.00
N MET A 35 0.22 11.92 -1.09
CA MET A 35 -0.08 11.71 0.33
C MET A 35 0.29 12.89 1.23
N THR A 36 0.86 13.96 0.69
CA THR A 36 1.27 15.14 1.48
C THR A 36 0.51 16.40 1.08
N ASP A 37 0.04 16.48 -0.16
CA ASP A 37 -0.77 17.59 -0.65
C ASP A 37 -2.27 17.37 -0.31
N PRO A 38 -2.91 18.26 0.46
CA PRO A 38 -4.31 18.11 0.84
C PRO A 38 -5.28 18.02 -0.36
N ALA A 39 -5.07 18.78 -1.42
CA ALA A 39 -5.96 18.74 -2.58
C ALA A 39 -5.86 17.41 -3.33
N LEU A 40 -4.65 16.84 -3.40
CA LEU A 40 -4.45 15.52 -4.00
C LEU A 40 -5.02 14.38 -3.14
N LYS A 41 -5.00 14.52 -1.81
CA LYS A 41 -5.67 13.56 -0.91
C LYS A 41 -7.18 13.52 -1.14
N GLU A 42 -7.80 14.68 -1.18
CA GLU A 42 -9.26 14.84 -1.41
C GLU A 42 -9.66 14.32 -2.80
N GLY A 43 -8.85 14.62 -3.82
CA GLY A 43 -9.03 14.09 -5.17
C GLY A 43 -8.94 12.56 -5.20
N PHE A 44 -7.88 11.98 -4.62
CA PHE A 44 -7.70 10.53 -4.57
C PHE A 44 -8.87 9.82 -3.88
N ALA A 45 -9.35 10.34 -2.74
CA ALA A 45 -10.49 9.75 -2.05
C ALA A 45 -11.76 9.82 -2.90
N THR A 46 -12.00 10.95 -3.57
CA THR A 46 -13.13 11.13 -4.49
C THR A 46 -13.08 10.12 -5.64
N ASP A 47 -11.91 9.92 -6.25
CA ASP A 47 -11.72 8.99 -7.37
C ASP A 47 -11.93 7.54 -6.92
N VAL A 48 -11.39 7.14 -5.77
CA VAL A 48 -11.57 5.78 -5.21
C VAL A 48 -13.04 5.49 -4.91
N VAL A 49 -13.75 6.46 -4.34
CA VAL A 49 -15.20 6.33 -4.08
C VAL A 49 -15.98 6.26 -5.40
N LEU A 50 -15.65 7.10 -6.37
CA LEU A 50 -16.28 7.08 -7.69
C LEU A 50 -16.12 5.71 -8.36
N MET A 51 -14.89 5.15 -8.37
CA MET A 51 -14.62 3.81 -8.88
C MET A 51 -15.55 2.77 -8.24
N LYS A 52 -15.72 2.83 -6.91
CA LYS A 52 -16.61 1.91 -6.21
C LYS A 52 -18.07 2.08 -6.63
N TYR A 53 -18.56 3.31 -6.78
CA TYR A 53 -19.94 3.59 -7.19
C TYR A 53 -20.24 3.21 -8.63
N VAL A 54 -19.27 3.30 -9.54
CA VAL A 54 -19.45 2.85 -10.94
C VAL A 54 -19.22 1.34 -11.13
N GLY A 55 -19.02 0.59 -10.03
CA GLY A 55 -19.03 -0.87 -10.03
C GLY A 55 -17.65 -1.54 -10.03
N LEU A 56 -16.55 -0.79 -9.91
CA LEU A 56 -15.22 -1.38 -9.74
C LEU A 56 -15.01 -1.82 -8.29
N SER A 57 -14.05 -2.71 -8.06
CA SER A 57 -13.62 -3.14 -6.73
C SER A 57 -12.20 -2.65 -6.44
N PRO A 58 -12.03 -1.38 -6.01
CA PRO A 58 -10.72 -0.84 -5.70
C PRO A 58 -10.13 -1.47 -4.45
N VAL A 59 -8.81 -1.66 -4.44
CA VAL A 59 -8.00 -2.06 -3.29
C VAL A 59 -6.81 -1.12 -3.22
N VAL A 60 -6.59 -0.47 -2.09
CA VAL A 60 -5.51 0.52 -1.94
C VAL A 60 -4.35 -0.09 -1.17
N VAL A 61 -3.13 0.02 -1.69
CA VAL A 61 -1.89 -0.26 -0.95
C VAL A 61 -1.15 1.06 -0.80
N HIS A 62 -0.82 1.46 0.43
CA HIS A 62 -0.22 2.78 0.66
C HIS A 62 1.27 2.74 1.02
N GLY A 63 1.95 3.87 0.84
CA GLY A 63 3.29 4.12 1.38
C GLY A 63 3.25 4.95 2.67
N GLY A 64 4.39 5.52 3.06
CA GLY A 64 4.45 6.41 4.23
C GLY A 64 5.83 6.91 4.64
N GLY A 65 6.81 6.91 3.72
CA GLY A 65 8.20 7.24 4.03
C GLY A 65 8.37 8.55 4.80
N PRO A 66 7.85 9.69 4.29
CA PRO A 66 8.01 10.99 4.96
C PRO A 66 7.44 11.05 6.38
N GLN A 67 6.31 10.41 6.63
CA GLN A 67 5.67 10.37 7.95
C GLN A 67 6.44 9.49 8.94
N ILE A 68 7.04 8.39 8.46
CA ILE A 68 7.95 7.57 9.27
C ILE A 68 9.16 8.40 9.67
N ASP A 69 9.80 9.10 8.71
CA ASP A 69 10.97 9.94 8.97
C ASP A 69 10.66 11.05 9.99
N GLN A 70 9.48 11.65 9.89
CA GLN A 70 9.02 12.65 10.84
C GLN A 70 8.88 12.06 12.25
N MET A 71 8.34 10.85 12.40
CA MET A 71 8.19 10.21 13.70
C MET A 71 9.54 9.82 14.30
N LEU A 72 10.44 9.21 13.49
CA LEU A 72 11.79 8.88 13.93
C LEU A 72 12.53 10.12 14.46
N LYS A 73 12.46 11.24 13.73
CA LYS A 73 13.04 12.51 14.15
C LYS A 73 12.46 13.03 15.46
N ARG A 74 11.15 12.89 15.69
CA ARG A 74 10.50 13.28 16.96
C ARG A 74 10.99 12.44 18.15
N LEU A 75 11.41 11.21 17.90
CA LEU A 75 11.95 10.30 18.90
C LEU A 75 13.48 10.35 18.98
N ALA A 76 14.12 11.31 18.31
CA ALA A 76 15.57 11.46 18.21
C ALA A 76 16.29 10.20 17.67
N ILE A 77 15.62 9.44 16.80
CA ILE A 77 16.20 8.31 16.07
C ILE A 77 16.56 8.79 14.66
N GLU A 78 17.82 8.60 14.25
CA GLU A 78 18.28 8.99 12.92
C GLU A 78 17.81 7.99 11.86
N PRO A 79 17.05 8.40 10.83
CA PRO A 79 16.67 7.52 9.75
C PRO A 79 17.88 7.08 8.93
N LYS A 80 18.11 5.76 8.85
CA LYS A 80 19.19 5.18 8.05
C LYS A 80 18.64 4.66 6.72
N PHE A 81 19.28 5.05 5.63
CA PHE A 81 18.97 4.56 4.29
C PHE A 81 20.22 4.00 3.63
N ARG A 82 20.06 2.88 2.93
CA ARG A 82 21.10 2.30 2.08
C ARG A 82 20.48 2.05 0.72
N GLN A 83 21.03 2.68 -0.32
CA GLN A 83 20.60 2.51 -1.72
C GLN A 83 19.07 2.68 -1.91
N GLY A 84 18.50 3.70 -1.25
CA GLY A 84 17.08 4.03 -1.33
C GLY A 84 16.14 3.16 -0.49
N VAL A 85 16.67 2.19 0.26
CA VAL A 85 15.89 1.33 1.17
C VAL A 85 16.20 1.71 2.62
N ARG A 86 15.16 1.80 3.44
CA ARG A 86 15.28 2.09 4.87
C ARG A 86 15.89 0.89 5.58
N VAL A 87 17.03 1.08 6.22
CA VAL A 87 17.56 0.11 7.18
C VAL A 87 16.64 0.10 8.40
N THR A 88 16.12 -1.07 8.75
CA THR A 88 15.02 -1.20 9.71
C THR A 88 15.44 -2.16 10.83
N ASP A 89 15.99 -1.64 11.92
CA ASP A 89 16.20 -2.42 13.15
C ASP A 89 14.88 -2.64 13.93
N GLU A 90 14.92 -3.34 15.07
CA GLU A 90 13.74 -3.66 15.87
C GLU A 90 12.97 -2.40 16.31
N ALA A 91 13.69 -1.41 16.87
CA ALA A 91 13.08 -0.15 17.30
C ALA A 91 12.49 0.65 16.13
N THR A 92 13.17 0.66 14.99
CA THR A 92 12.66 1.30 13.76
C THR A 92 11.43 0.56 13.24
N MET A 93 11.39 -0.77 13.30
CA MET A 93 10.26 -1.57 12.84
C MET A 93 9.01 -1.29 13.67
N GLU A 94 9.12 -1.15 14.99
CA GLU A 94 7.97 -0.78 15.84
C GLU A 94 7.37 0.57 15.40
N ILE A 95 8.22 1.55 15.12
CA ILE A 95 7.78 2.88 14.65
C ILE A 95 7.16 2.80 13.26
N VAL A 96 7.77 2.03 12.35
CA VAL A 96 7.22 1.79 11.01
C VAL A 96 5.84 1.15 11.11
N GLU A 97 5.67 0.14 11.96
CA GLU A 97 4.39 -0.54 12.19
C GLU A 97 3.33 0.43 12.73
N MET A 98 3.66 1.19 13.77
CA MET A 98 2.75 2.19 14.36
C MET A 98 2.34 3.28 13.37
N VAL A 99 3.29 3.82 12.60
CA VAL A 99 3.02 4.93 11.68
C VAL A 99 2.24 4.45 10.46
N LEU A 100 2.67 3.37 9.82
CA LEU A 100 1.99 2.84 8.63
C LEU A 100 0.60 2.32 9.01
N GLY A 101 0.50 1.42 9.98
CA GLY A 101 -0.75 0.75 10.34
C GLY A 101 -1.70 1.56 11.23
N GLY A 102 -1.15 2.37 12.13
CA GLY A 102 -1.94 3.13 13.12
C GLY A 102 -2.34 4.52 12.67
N THR A 103 -1.44 5.23 11.98
CA THR A 103 -1.66 6.63 11.59
C THR A 103 -2.14 6.73 10.14
N ILE A 104 -1.28 6.37 9.18
CA ILE A 104 -1.51 6.62 7.76
C ILE A 104 -2.66 5.76 7.22
N ASN A 105 -2.65 4.47 7.55
CA ASN A 105 -3.69 3.54 7.12
C ASN A 105 -5.09 4.00 7.56
N LYS A 106 -5.19 4.48 8.81
CA LYS A 106 -6.46 4.94 9.39
C LYS A 106 -6.87 6.32 8.87
N GLU A 107 -5.91 7.20 8.59
CA GLU A 107 -6.18 8.48 7.92
C GLU A 107 -6.82 8.26 6.54
N ILE A 108 -6.25 7.38 5.72
CA ILE A 108 -6.77 7.07 4.37
C ILE A 108 -8.16 6.42 4.47
N ALA A 109 -8.32 5.43 5.35
CA ALA A 109 -9.60 4.76 5.53
C ALA A 109 -10.69 5.74 6.02
N SER A 110 -10.36 6.61 6.96
CA SER A 110 -11.26 7.66 7.44
C SER A 110 -11.63 8.63 6.33
N LEU A 111 -10.65 9.08 5.53
CA LEU A 111 -10.89 9.98 4.42
C LEU A 111 -11.86 9.37 3.40
N ILE A 112 -11.60 8.16 2.91
CA ILE A 112 -12.50 7.47 1.97
C ILE A 112 -13.90 7.28 2.58
N SER A 113 -13.97 6.99 3.89
CA SER A 113 -15.24 6.85 4.60
C SER A 113 -16.04 8.14 4.64
N ARG A 114 -15.40 9.29 4.85
CA ARG A 114 -16.05 10.60 4.80
C ARG A 114 -16.57 10.96 3.40
N HIS A 115 -15.99 10.41 2.34
CA HIS A 115 -16.46 10.59 0.96
C HIS A 115 -17.60 9.62 0.58
N GLY A 116 -17.99 8.70 1.48
CA GLY A 116 -19.21 7.91 1.36
C GLY A 116 -19.04 6.42 1.07
N ALA A 117 -17.82 5.90 0.96
CA ALA A 117 -17.60 4.46 0.81
C ALA A 117 -17.14 3.80 2.12
N LYS A 118 -17.49 2.53 2.33
CA LYS A 118 -16.95 1.78 3.48
C LYS A 118 -15.47 1.47 3.22
N ALA A 119 -14.56 1.92 4.08
CA ALA A 119 -13.15 1.56 3.99
C ALA A 119 -12.69 0.80 5.23
N VAL A 120 -11.86 -0.23 5.03
CA VAL A 120 -11.30 -1.04 6.11
C VAL A 120 -9.79 -1.03 6.00
N GLY A 121 -9.15 -0.46 7.02
CA GLY A 121 -7.70 -0.42 7.12
C GLY A 121 -7.13 -1.71 7.69
N LEU A 122 -6.25 -2.36 6.93
CA LEU A 122 -5.53 -3.58 7.26
C LEU A 122 -4.01 -3.37 7.15
N SER A 123 -3.26 -4.20 7.85
CA SER A 123 -1.86 -4.50 7.63
C SER A 123 -1.73 -5.92 7.10
N GLY A 124 -0.54 -6.33 6.66
CA GLY A 124 -0.32 -7.73 6.30
C GLY A 124 -0.39 -8.71 7.47
N LYS A 125 -0.44 -8.22 8.72
CA LYS A 125 -0.62 -9.05 9.92
C LYS A 125 -2.06 -9.53 10.07
N ASP A 126 -3.02 -8.75 9.59
CA ASP A 126 -4.44 -9.02 9.78
C ASP A 126 -4.89 -10.24 8.98
N GLY A 127 -5.32 -11.29 9.68
CA GLY A 127 -5.77 -12.54 9.07
C GLY A 127 -4.67 -13.29 8.30
N GLY A 128 -3.39 -12.97 8.53
CA GLY A 128 -2.26 -13.55 7.77
C GLY A 128 -2.18 -13.08 6.32
N LEU A 129 -2.73 -11.89 6.02
CA LEU A 129 -2.85 -11.33 4.68
C LEU A 129 -1.54 -11.33 3.89
N ILE A 130 -0.40 -10.95 4.51
CA ILE A 130 0.91 -10.94 3.86
C ILE A 130 1.89 -11.77 4.68
N GLN A 131 2.32 -12.89 4.10
CA GLN A 131 3.44 -13.69 4.59
C GLN A 131 4.72 -13.11 4.02
N ALA A 132 5.66 -12.75 4.90
CA ALA A 132 6.92 -12.16 4.53
C ALA A 132 8.06 -13.17 4.60
N LYS A 133 9.10 -12.93 3.82
CA LYS A 133 10.43 -13.53 4.03
C LYS A 133 11.46 -12.42 4.22
N PRO A 134 12.50 -12.59 5.05
CA PRO A 134 13.58 -11.63 5.11
C PRO A 134 14.27 -11.52 3.75
N PHE A 135 14.71 -10.32 3.37
CA PHE A 135 15.67 -10.19 2.28
C PHE A 135 17.07 -10.52 2.81
N THR A 136 17.65 -11.61 2.35
CA THR A 136 19.02 -11.97 2.68
C THR A 136 20.02 -11.04 1.99
N LYS A 137 21.25 -10.91 2.55
CA LYS A 137 22.35 -10.17 1.90
C LYS A 137 22.56 -10.60 0.44
N ALA A 138 22.50 -11.91 0.17
CA ALA A 138 22.65 -12.47 -1.17
C ALA A 138 21.55 -12.02 -2.14
N GLU A 139 20.29 -11.96 -1.69
CA GLU A 139 19.18 -11.47 -2.50
C GLU A 139 19.32 -9.96 -2.78
N TRP A 140 19.77 -9.18 -1.79
CA TRP A 140 20.08 -7.76 -1.99
C TRP A 140 21.18 -7.56 -3.02
N ALA A 141 22.34 -8.20 -2.84
CA ALA A 141 23.47 -8.07 -3.76
C ALA A 141 23.08 -8.43 -5.19
N LYS A 142 22.33 -9.53 -5.38
CA LYS A 142 21.81 -9.93 -6.70
C LYS A 142 20.90 -8.86 -7.30
N LYS A 143 19.97 -8.29 -6.51
CA LYS A 143 19.02 -7.28 -6.98
C LYS A 143 19.70 -5.96 -7.35
N LEU A 144 20.78 -5.64 -6.66
CA LEU A 144 21.53 -4.39 -6.82
C LEU A 144 22.68 -4.53 -7.84
N GLY A 145 22.94 -5.73 -8.35
CA GLY A 145 24.09 -6.01 -9.21
C GLY A 145 25.43 -5.79 -8.50
N ALA A 146 25.44 -5.92 -7.16
CA ALA A 146 26.62 -5.70 -6.33
C ALA A 146 27.34 -7.02 -6.05
N ASP A 147 28.66 -6.98 -5.96
CA ASP A 147 29.46 -8.12 -5.51
C ASP A 147 29.37 -8.24 -3.99
N LEU A 148 28.94 -9.39 -3.48
CA LEU A 148 28.88 -9.67 -2.04
C LEU A 148 30.24 -9.53 -1.36
N SER A 149 31.34 -9.72 -2.09
CA SER A 149 32.70 -9.61 -1.56
C SER A 149 33.07 -8.19 -1.10
N THR A 150 32.31 -7.17 -1.54
CA THR A 150 32.54 -5.77 -1.18
C THR A 150 31.68 -5.29 -0.02
N TRP A 151 30.79 -6.13 0.51
CA TRP A 151 29.84 -5.77 1.56
C TRP A 151 30.41 -6.07 2.95
N GLY A 152 30.39 -5.09 3.85
CA GLY A 152 30.78 -5.28 5.25
C GLY A 152 29.84 -6.21 6.05
N GLU A 153 30.31 -6.72 7.19
CA GLU A 153 29.48 -7.51 8.12
C GLU A 153 28.26 -6.73 8.64
N ASP A 154 28.36 -5.40 8.77
CA ASP A 154 27.27 -4.50 9.18
C ASP A 154 26.36 -4.03 8.02
N GLU A 155 26.55 -4.58 6.81
CA GLU A 155 25.70 -4.27 5.65
C GLU A 155 24.40 -5.10 5.59
N ASP A 156 23.67 -5.14 6.70
CA ASP A 156 22.31 -5.69 6.76
C ASP A 156 21.26 -4.56 6.67
N TYR A 157 20.11 -4.86 6.08
CA TYR A 157 18.93 -3.99 6.06
C TYR A 157 18.00 -4.23 7.25
N GLY A 158 18.24 -5.27 8.06
CA GLY A 158 17.47 -5.61 9.24
C GLY A 158 16.14 -6.27 8.89
N LEU A 159 15.05 -5.83 9.53
CA LEU A 159 13.68 -6.31 9.35
C LEU A 159 13.03 -5.77 8.05
N VAL A 160 13.78 -5.81 6.95
CA VAL A 160 13.28 -5.56 5.61
C VAL A 160 13.02 -6.91 4.93
N GLY A 161 11.82 -7.06 4.37
CA GLY A 161 11.38 -8.31 3.79
C GLY A 161 10.81 -8.18 2.38
N ASP A 162 10.53 -9.34 1.79
CA ASP A 162 9.80 -9.50 0.54
C ASP A 162 8.49 -10.23 0.78
N VAL A 163 7.56 -10.12 -0.17
CA VAL A 163 6.32 -10.89 -0.12
C VAL A 163 6.61 -12.34 -0.49
N GLN A 164 6.38 -13.25 0.46
CA GLN A 164 6.42 -14.69 0.20
C GLN A 164 5.10 -15.18 -0.38
N ALA A 165 3.98 -14.77 0.23
CA ALA A 165 2.64 -15.14 -0.21
C ALA A 165 1.61 -14.10 0.27
N VAL A 166 0.47 -14.04 -0.43
CA VAL A 166 -0.70 -13.22 -0.04
C VAL A 166 -1.92 -14.12 0.10
N ASP A 167 -2.54 -14.13 1.27
CA ASP A 167 -3.85 -14.75 1.48
C ASP A 167 -4.96 -13.72 1.23
N SER A 168 -5.61 -13.80 0.07
CA SER A 168 -6.63 -12.84 -0.34
C SER A 168 -8.02 -13.10 0.25
N SER A 169 -8.20 -14.08 1.14
CA SER A 169 -9.50 -14.45 1.70
C SER A 169 -10.20 -13.29 2.41
N ILE A 170 -9.46 -12.56 3.27
CA ILE A 170 -10.01 -11.37 3.94
C ILE A 170 -10.38 -10.27 2.95
N LEU A 171 -9.60 -10.08 1.88
CA LEU A 171 -9.88 -9.06 0.86
C LEU A 171 -11.14 -9.39 0.06
N LYS A 172 -11.32 -10.65 -0.32
CA LYS A 172 -12.53 -11.13 -1.03
C LYS A 172 -13.79 -10.95 -0.18
N ASN A 173 -13.71 -11.22 1.12
CA ASN A 173 -14.83 -11.00 2.04
C ASN A 173 -15.20 -9.51 2.16
N LEU A 174 -14.19 -8.62 2.21
CA LEU A 174 -14.43 -7.18 2.21
C LEU A 174 -15.04 -6.70 0.90
N GLN A 175 -14.57 -7.20 -0.24
CA GLN A 175 -15.15 -6.89 -1.55
C GLN A 175 -16.63 -7.30 -1.62
N ALA A 176 -16.98 -8.49 -1.12
CA ALA A 176 -18.36 -8.98 -1.06
C ALA A 176 -19.29 -8.12 -0.18
N THR A 177 -18.75 -7.42 0.82
CA THR A 177 -19.49 -6.51 1.70
C THR A 177 -19.45 -5.04 1.25
N ASN A 178 -18.95 -4.79 0.03
CA ASN A 178 -18.74 -3.47 -0.57
C ASN A 178 -17.78 -2.55 0.20
N ALA A 179 -16.88 -3.12 1.00
CA ALA A 179 -15.80 -2.39 1.63
C ALA A 179 -14.56 -2.29 0.73
N ILE A 180 -13.85 -1.17 0.84
CA ILE A 180 -12.59 -0.88 0.15
C ILE A 180 -11.43 -1.21 1.12
N PRO A 181 -10.62 -2.24 0.84
CA PRO A 181 -9.47 -2.56 1.67
C PRO A 181 -8.34 -1.53 1.47
N ILE A 182 -7.77 -1.04 2.57
CA ILE A 182 -6.61 -0.16 2.60
C ILE A 182 -5.47 -0.89 3.32
N ILE A 183 -4.39 -1.21 2.62
CA ILE A 183 -3.36 -2.15 3.07
C ILE A 183 -2.05 -1.40 3.35
N ALA A 184 -1.56 -1.55 4.57
CA ALA A 184 -0.23 -1.11 4.98
C ALA A 184 0.84 -2.15 4.58
N PRO A 185 2.00 -1.72 4.02
CA PRO A 185 2.96 -2.59 3.34
C PRO A 185 3.95 -3.23 4.32
N MET A 186 3.43 -4.08 5.20
CA MET A 186 4.22 -4.90 6.13
C MET A 186 3.67 -6.32 6.14
N GLY A 187 4.49 -7.32 6.44
CA GLY A 187 4.07 -8.72 6.51
C GLY A 187 4.71 -9.47 7.67
N VAL A 188 4.24 -10.68 7.93
CA VAL A 188 4.72 -11.51 9.05
C VAL A 188 5.56 -12.65 8.52
N GLY A 189 6.77 -12.81 9.06
CA GLY A 189 7.64 -13.94 8.76
C GLY A 189 7.23 -15.22 9.47
N LYS A 190 7.81 -16.34 9.05
CA LYS A 190 7.62 -17.65 9.73
C LYS A 190 8.13 -17.66 11.18
N ASP A 191 9.04 -16.74 11.50
CA ASP A 191 9.56 -16.48 12.83
C ASP A 191 8.63 -15.60 13.69
N GLY A 192 7.47 -15.18 13.15
CA GLY A 192 6.51 -14.32 13.83
C GLY A 192 6.90 -12.84 13.84
N ARG A 193 8.02 -12.45 13.22
CA ARG A 193 8.46 -11.05 13.18
C ARG A 193 7.74 -10.27 12.08
N THR A 194 7.50 -8.99 12.33
CA THR A 194 7.03 -8.07 11.29
C THR A 194 8.20 -7.63 10.42
N TYR A 195 7.98 -7.62 9.11
CA TYR A 195 8.93 -7.09 8.14
C TYR A 195 8.33 -5.88 7.41
N ASN A 196 9.15 -4.85 7.23
CA ASN A 196 8.86 -3.71 6.39
C ASN A 196 9.09 -4.10 4.92
N ILE A 197 8.07 -3.90 4.06
CA ILE A 197 8.11 -4.33 2.66
C ILE A 197 7.90 -3.11 1.77
N ASN A 198 8.52 -3.10 0.59
CA ASN A 198 8.25 -2.08 -0.40
C ASN A 198 6.76 -2.13 -0.85
N ALA A 199 6.08 -0.98 -0.79
CA ALA A 199 4.66 -0.87 -1.10
C ALA A 199 4.31 -1.24 -2.56
N ASP A 200 5.20 -1.00 -3.52
CA ASP A 200 4.99 -1.37 -4.92
C ASP A 200 5.03 -2.90 -5.10
N LEU A 201 5.91 -3.59 -4.35
CA LEU A 201 5.97 -5.06 -4.33
C LEU A 201 4.71 -5.66 -3.69
N VAL A 202 4.25 -5.06 -2.58
CA VAL A 202 2.98 -5.47 -1.94
C VAL A 202 1.80 -5.25 -2.89
N ALA A 203 1.72 -4.10 -3.56
CA ALA A 203 0.66 -3.81 -4.52
C ALA A 203 0.65 -4.82 -5.67
N GLY A 204 1.83 -5.13 -6.23
CA GLY A 204 1.98 -6.17 -7.24
C GLY A 204 1.54 -7.56 -6.78
N ALA A 205 1.96 -7.98 -5.59
CA ALA A 205 1.59 -9.28 -5.05
C ALA A 205 0.08 -9.38 -4.73
N VAL A 206 -0.51 -8.31 -4.18
CA VAL A 206 -1.96 -8.24 -3.92
C VAL A 206 -2.76 -8.27 -5.23
N ALA A 207 -2.31 -7.54 -6.26
CA ALA A 207 -2.94 -7.55 -7.58
C ALA A 207 -2.92 -8.96 -8.19
N ALA A 208 -1.77 -9.63 -8.14
CA ALA A 208 -1.64 -11.00 -8.62
C ALA A 208 -2.55 -11.97 -7.84
N ALA A 209 -2.59 -11.89 -6.50
CA ALA A 209 -3.38 -12.77 -5.65
C ALA A 209 -4.91 -12.56 -5.78
N LEU A 210 -5.34 -11.39 -6.25
CA LEU A 210 -6.74 -11.08 -6.54
C LEU A 210 -7.12 -11.30 -8.01
N GLY A 211 -6.15 -11.55 -8.91
CA GLY A 211 -6.40 -11.55 -10.34
C GLY A 211 -6.92 -10.19 -10.82
N ALA A 212 -6.33 -9.11 -10.30
CA ALA A 212 -6.77 -7.75 -10.60
C ALA A 212 -6.60 -7.42 -12.09
N GLU A 213 -7.54 -6.66 -12.63
CA GLU A 213 -7.53 -6.22 -14.03
C GLU A 213 -6.48 -5.14 -14.27
N LYS A 214 -6.18 -4.35 -13.22
CA LYS A 214 -5.18 -3.28 -13.24
C LYS A 214 -4.44 -3.16 -11.90
N LEU A 215 -3.19 -2.70 -12.00
CA LEU A 215 -2.30 -2.23 -10.94
C LEU A 215 -1.79 -0.83 -11.29
#